data_AF-A0A5P8YWY9-F1
#
_entry.id   AF-A0A5P8YWY9-F1
#
_cell.length_a   1.000
_cell.length_b   1.000
_cell.length_c   1.000
_cell.angle_alpha   90.00
_cell.angle_beta   90.00
_cell.angle_gamma   90.00
#
_symmetry.space_group_name_H-M   'P 1'
#
loop_
_entity.id
_entity.type
_entity.pdbx_description
1 polymer ?
#
loop_
_entity_poly.entity_id
_entity_poly.type
_entity_poly.pdbx_seq_one_letter_code
_entity_poly.pdbx_strand_id
1 'polypeptide(L)'
;MDLFLPPDLRRATLQAAKAADMSPGDLIRSALAADLKRRAYPAKTPNRADEQLLGPLRVLLAQDFAAAQDWGDLIARLRAKGYALHEAGGGLALHSHPEGLRLCKASELGHSYGALLRRYGAPFPGHSHHHLVTRLLETTTPPPQARDDGDDDDFQVIEDD
;
A
#
# COMPACT_ATOMS: atom_id res chain seq x y z
N MET A 1 29.37 -15.93 -19.16
CA MET A 1 27.89 -15.96 -19.15
C MET A 1 27.44 -14.68 -19.83
N ASP A 2 26.96 -14.76 -21.08
CA ASP A 2 26.49 -13.58 -21.80
C ASP A 2 25.03 -13.29 -21.43
N LEU A 3 24.81 -12.12 -20.84
CA LEU A 3 23.47 -11.65 -20.49
C LEU A 3 22.91 -10.87 -21.68
N PHE A 4 21.86 -11.40 -22.30
CA PHE A 4 21.16 -10.67 -23.36
C PHE A 4 20.24 -9.60 -22.75
N LEU A 5 20.57 -8.33 -23.00
CA LEU A 5 19.67 -7.21 -22.75
C LEU A 5 19.02 -6.77 -24.06
N PRO A 6 17.68 -6.68 -24.11
CA PRO A 6 16.96 -6.06 -25.22
C PRO A 6 17.48 -4.64 -25.51
N PRO A 7 17.39 -4.15 -26.76
CA PRO A 7 18.00 -2.88 -27.17
C PRO A 7 17.60 -1.68 -26.31
N ASP A 8 16.32 -1.57 -25.96
CA ASP A 8 15.81 -0.48 -25.13
C ASP A 8 16.37 -0.53 -23.71
N LEU A 9 16.43 -1.73 -23.13
CA LEU A 9 16.98 -1.91 -21.80
C LEU A 9 18.48 -1.61 -21.78
N ARG A 10 19.22 -2.06 -22.80
CA ARG A 10 20.64 -1.73 -22.98
C ARG A 10 20.86 -0.22 -23.05
N ARG A 11 20.04 0.49 -23.84
CA ARG A 11 20.11 1.96 -23.96
C ARG A 11 19.83 2.64 -22.62
N ALA A 12 18.79 2.22 -21.91
CA ALA A 12 18.46 2.74 -20.59
C ALA A 12 19.58 2.49 -19.56
N THR A 13 20.18 1.30 -19.55
CA THR A 13 21.33 0.98 -18.69
C THR A 13 22.53 1.87 -18.98
N LEU A 14 22.88 2.08 -20.25
CA LEU A 14 24.00 2.95 -20.63
C LEU A 14 23.76 4.40 -20.19
N GLN A 15 22.54 4.90 -20.35
CA GLN A 15 22.17 6.24 -19.94
C GLN A 15 22.22 6.42 -18.42
N ALA A 16 21.67 5.46 -17.67
CA ALA A 16 21.68 5.48 -16.21
C ALA A 16 23.11 5.35 -15.66
N ALA A 17 23.95 4.50 -16.27
CA ALA A 17 25.35 4.32 -15.87
C ALA A 17 26.14 5.61 -16.04
N LYS A 18 25.94 6.30 -17.17
CA LYS A 18 26.54 7.61 -17.42
C LYS A 18 26.08 8.66 -16.40
N ALA A 19 24.79 8.70 -16.08
CA ALA A 19 24.24 9.65 -15.12
C ALA A 19 24.77 9.43 -13.69
N ALA A 20 25.10 8.19 -13.35
CA ALA A 20 25.63 7.80 -12.05
C ALA A 20 27.17 7.75 -11.98
N ASP A 21 27.87 8.10 -13.07
CA ASP A 21 29.33 7.96 -13.21
C ASP A 21 29.86 6.54 -12.89
N MET A 22 29.12 5.53 -13.36
CA MET A 22 29.43 4.12 -13.15
C MET A 22 29.66 3.40 -14.49
N SER A 23 30.42 2.30 -14.45
CA SER A 23 30.41 1.38 -15.59
C SER A 23 29.05 0.69 -15.72
N PRO A 24 28.57 0.37 -16.93
CA PRO A 24 27.32 -0.37 -17.11
C PRO A 24 27.31 -1.71 -16.36
N GLY A 25 28.45 -2.38 -16.28
CA GLY A 25 28.60 -3.63 -15.54
C GLY A 25 28.47 -3.45 -14.03
N ASP A 26 29.05 -2.39 -13.47
CA ASP A 26 28.92 -2.08 -12.04
C ASP A 26 27.49 -1.67 -11.68
N LEU A 27 26.83 -0.91 -12.55
CA LEU A 27 25.42 -0.56 -12.37
C LEU A 27 24.53 -1.81 -12.38
N ILE A 28 24.73 -2.72 -13.35
CA ILE A 28 23.96 -3.96 -13.40
C ILE A 28 24.22 -4.80 -12.14
N ARG A 29 25.48 -4.97 -11.73
CA ARG A 29 25.84 -5.74 -10.54
C ARG A 29 25.25 -5.14 -9.27
N SER A 30 25.32 -3.83 -9.09
CA SER A 30 24.78 -3.16 -7.90
C SER A 30 23.26 -3.24 -7.85
N ALA A 31 22.58 -3.03 -8.98
CA ALA A 31 21.14 -3.16 -9.10
C ALA A 31 20.68 -4.60 -8.82
N LEU A 32 21.37 -5.59 -9.40
CA LEU A 32 21.06 -7.00 -9.17
C LEU A 32 21.34 -7.42 -7.72
N ALA A 33 22.46 -7.00 -7.13
CA ALA A 33 22.77 -7.28 -5.74
C ALA A 33 21.73 -6.65 -4.79
N ALA A 34 21.29 -5.43 -5.08
CA ALA A 34 20.25 -4.74 -4.32
C ALA A 34 18.89 -5.45 -4.45
N ASP A 35 18.50 -5.87 -5.65
CA ASP A 35 17.26 -6.62 -5.90
C ASP A 35 17.28 -7.97 -5.19
N LEU A 36 18.35 -8.76 -5.34
CA LEU A 36 18.50 -10.05 -4.66
C LEU A 36 18.48 -9.90 -3.13
N LYS A 37 19.16 -8.88 -2.58
CA LYS A 37 19.12 -8.59 -1.14
C LYS A 37 17.71 -8.22 -0.67
N ARG A 38 16.97 -7.41 -1.45
CA ARG A 38 15.60 -7.01 -1.15
C ARG A 38 14.64 -8.19 -1.13
N ARG A 39 14.81 -9.13 -2.08
CA ARG A 39 14.04 -10.39 -2.13
C ARG A 39 14.38 -11.33 -0.98
N ALA A 40 15.65 -11.44 -0.61
CA ALA A 40 16.10 -12.31 0.47
C ALA A 40 15.74 -11.78 1.87
N TYR A 41 15.72 -10.45 2.05
CA TYR A 41 15.49 -9.81 3.34
C TYR A 41 14.56 -8.60 3.18
N PRO A 42 13.23 -8.81 3.19
CA PRO A 42 12.28 -7.70 3.21
C PRO A 42 12.51 -6.87 4.49
N ALA A 43 12.93 -5.61 4.32
CA ALA A 43 13.26 -4.75 5.45
C ALA A 43 12.03 -4.51 6.35
N LYS A 44 12.26 -4.49 7.67
CA LYS A 44 11.23 -4.22 8.69
C LYS A 44 10.93 -2.72 8.85
N THR A 45 11.81 -1.86 8.33
CA THR A 45 11.73 -0.39 8.30
C THR A 45 11.88 0.13 6.86
N PRO A 46 11.11 1.16 6.45
CA PRO A 46 11.16 1.68 5.09
C PRO A 46 12.54 2.31 4.80
N ASN A 47 13.12 1.98 3.64
CA ASN A 47 14.37 2.56 3.18
C ASN A 47 14.12 3.96 2.58
N ARG A 48 15.07 4.88 2.68
CA ARG A 48 14.98 6.24 2.10
C ARG A 48 14.73 6.24 0.58
N ALA A 49 15.24 5.22 -0.11
CA ALA A 49 14.95 5.02 -1.54
C ALA A 49 13.48 4.62 -1.78
N ASP A 50 12.86 3.87 -0.86
CA ASP A 50 11.44 3.55 -0.93
C ASP A 50 10.60 4.81 -0.67
N GLU A 51 11.00 5.67 0.28
CA GLU A 51 10.35 6.97 0.50
C GLU A 51 10.38 7.87 -0.75
N GLN A 52 11.50 7.90 -1.48
CA GLN A 52 11.60 8.66 -2.74
C GLN A 52 10.70 8.09 -3.85
N LEU A 53 10.41 6.80 -3.83
CA LEU A 53 9.49 6.15 -4.77
C LEU A 53 8.02 6.35 -4.41
N LEU A 54 7.69 6.60 -3.13
CA LEU A 54 6.31 6.79 -2.67
C LEU A 54 5.63 8.00 -3.32
N GLY A 55 6.34 9.12 -3.45
CA GLY A 55 5.79 10.35 -4.05
C GLY A 55 5.29 10.13 -5.49
N PRO A 56 6.14 9.63 -6.40
CA PRO A 56 5.75 9.27 -7.76
C PRO A 56 4.64 8.21 -7.82
N LEU A 57 4.70 7.17 -6.98
CA LEU A 57 3.66 6.12 -6.94
C LEU A 57 2.30 6.66 -6.51
N ARG A 58 2.27 7.57 -5.53
CA ARG A 58 1.05 8.27 -5.10
C ARG A 58 0.40 9.00 -6.27
N VAL A 59 1.18 9.80 -7.00
CA VAL A 59 0.66 10.57 -8.15
C VAL A 59 0.18 9.63 -9.25
N LEU A 60 0.96 8.60 -9.57
CA LEU A 60 0.65 7.65 -10.65
C LEU A 60 -0.65 6.88 -10.41
N LEU A 61 -0.89 6.47 -9.16
CA LEU A 61 -1.99 5.58 -8.81
C LEU A 61 -3.20 6.31 -8.22
N ALA A 62 -3.07 7.58 -7.84
CA ALA A 62 -4.16 8.36 -7.22
C ALA A 62 -5.46 8.29 -8.05
N GLN A 63 -5.36 8.43 -9.37
CA GLN A 63 -6.54 8.37 -10.24
C GLN A 63 -7.18 6.98 -10.26
N ASP A 64 -6.40 5.89 -10.22
CA ASP A 64 -6.95 4.53 -10.23
C ASP A 64 -7.72 4.26 -8.93
N PHE A 65 -7.14 4.64 -7.79
CA PHE A 65 -7.82 4.54 -6.51
C PHE A 65 -9.06 5.44 -6.43
N ALA A 66 -9.01 6.64 -7.02
CA ALA A 66 -10.16 7.55 -7.03
C ALA A 66 -11.28 7.07 -7.98
N ALA A 67 -10.94 6.55 -9.15
CA ALA A 67 -11.91 6.15 -10.18
C ALA A 67 -12.50 4.76 -9.96
N ALA A 68 -11.80 3.87 -9.25
CA ALA A 68 -12.27 2.51 -9.02
C ALA A 68 -13.61 2.48 -8.28
N GLN A 69 -14.55 1.70 -8.80
CA GLN A 69 -15.90 1.58 -8.24
C GLN A 69 -16.03 0.44 -7.23
N ASP A 70 -15.21 -0.60 -7.40
CA ASP A 70 -15.15 -1.76 -6.53
C ASP A 70 -13.73 -2.36 -6.52
N TRP A 71 -13.56 -3.46 -5.79
CA TRP A 71 -12.27 -4.16 -5.72
C TRP A 71 -11.83 -4.76 -7.04
N GLY A 72 -12.74 -5.29 -7.85
CA GLY A 72 -12.42 -5.91 -9.14
C GLY A 72 -11.88 -4.87 -10.12
N ASP A 73 -12.53 -3.71 -10.21
CA ASP A 73 -12.09 -2.57 -11.01
C ASP A 73 -10.73 -2.05 -10.54
N LEU A 74 -10.54 -1.86 -9.22
CA LEU A 74 -9.25 -1.44 -8.68
C LEU A 74 -8.13 -2.43 -9.03
N ILE A 75 -8.37 -3.74 -8.85
CA ILE A 75 -7.39 -4.79 -9.18
C ILE A 75 -7.06 -4.77 -10.68
N ALA A 76 -8.07 -4.64 -11.54
CA ALA A 76 -7.87 -4.59 -12.99
C ALA A 76 -7.02 -3.38 -13.41
N ARG A 77 -7.33 -2.19 -12.88
CA ARG A 77 -6.56 -0.95 -13.15
C ARG A 77 -5.11 -1.07 -12.69
N LEU A 78 -4.88 -1.60 -11.49
CA LEU A 78 -3.53 -1.79 -10.96
C LEU A 78 -2.75 -2.84 -11.76
N ARG A 79 -3.38 -3.96 -12.13
CA ARG A 79 -2.74 -5.01 -12.96
C ARG A 79 -2.34 -4.49 -14.32
N ALA A 80 -3.17 -3.67 -14.96
CA ALA A 80 -2.85 -3.04 -16.24
C ALA A 80 -1.59 -2.15 -16.17
N LYS A 81 -1.24 -1.67 -14.97
CA LYS A 81 -0.05 -0.86 -14.69
C LYS A 81 1.12 -1.67 -14.10
N GLY A 82 1.01 -3.00 -14.02
CA GLY A 82 2.06 -3.86 -13.46
C GLY A 82 2.09 -3.87 -11.93
N TYR A 83 0.95 -3.68 -11.27
CA TYR A 83 0.83 -3.74 -9.82
C TYR A 83 -0.24 -4.73 -9.35
N ALA A 84 -0.08 -5.20 -8.13
CA ALA A 84 -1.06 -6.02 -7.42
C ALA A 84 -1.26 -5.51 -5.99
N LEU A 85 -2.46 -5.68 -5.44
CA LEU A 85 -2.72 -5.48 -4.00
C LEU A 85 -2.76 -6.84 -3.32
N HIS A 86 -2.06 -6.96 -2.20
CA HIS A 86 -2.11 -8.12 -1.32
C HIS A 86 -2.39 -7.69 0.11
N GLU A 87 -2.93 -8.61 0.90
CA GLU A 87 -3.05 -8.48 2.34
C GLU A 87 -1.69 -8.36 3.02
N ALA A 88 -1.59 -7.46 3.98
CA ALA A 88 -0.42 -7.29 4.81
C ALA A 88 -0.84 -6.89 6.24
N GLY A 89 -1.05 -7.91 7.09
CA GLY A 89 -1.54 -7.71 8.45
C GLY A 89 -2.96 -7.13 8.45
N GLY A 90 -3.18 -6.00 9.13
CA GLY A 90 -4.48 -5.33 9.23
C GLY A 90 -4.88 -4.45 8.03
N GLY A 91 -4.16 -4.51 6.91
CA GLY A 91 -4.45 -3.68 5.74
C GLY A 91 -3.90 -4.25 4.44
N LEU A 92 -3.69 -3.37 3.46
CA LEU A 92 -3.25 -3.74 2.12
C LEU A 92 -1.83 -3.22 1.84
N ALA A 93 -1.09 -3.97 1.03
CA ALA A 93 0.20 -3.60 0.47
C ALA A 93 0.17 -3.68 -1.06
N LEU A 94 0.87 -2.74 -1.70
CA LEU A 94 1.12 -2.72 -3.13
C LEU A 94 2.35 -3.59 -3.43
N HIS A 95 2.24 -4.45 -4.44
CA HIS A 95 3.29 -5.30 -4.96
C HIS A 95 3.51 -5.02 -6.45
N SER A 96 4.71 -5.27 -6.96
CA SER A 96 4.93 -5.38 -8.41
C SER A 96 4.24 -6.60 -8.97
N HIS A 97 3.80 -6.52 -10.22
CA HIS A 97 3.23 -7.63 -10.97
C HIS A 97 3.96 -7.72 -12.33
N PRO A 98 4.47 -8.90 -12.71
CA PRO A 98 4.22 -10.21 -12.10
C PRO A 98 5.20 -10.64 -10.98
N GLU A 99 6.27 -9.89 -10.71
CA GLU A 99 7.36 -10.40 -9.86
C GLU A 99 7.00 -10.51 -8.36
N GLY A 100 5.91 -9.87 -7.92
CA GLY A 100 5.39 -10.00 -6.56
C GLY A 100 6.18 -9.23 -5.50
N LEU A 101 7.11 -8.36 -5.91
CA LEU A 101 7.95 -7.61 -4.97
C LEU A 101 7.08 -6.60 -4.20
N ARG A 102 7.09 -6.67 -2.86
CA ARG A 102 6.38 -5.70 -2.03
C ARG A 102 7.02 -4.30 -2.19
N LEU A 103 6.20 -3.32 -2.53
CA LEU A 103 6.61 -1.93 -2.74
C LEU A 103 6.33 -1.07 -1.50
N CYS A 104 5.06 -1.00 -1.08
CA CYS A 104 4.66 -0.17 0.06
C CYS A 104 3.29 -0.61 0.63
N LYS A 105 2.87 -0.03 1.76
CA LYS A 105 1.50 -0.14 2.26
C LYS A 105 0.58 0.76 1.44
N ALA A 106 -0.67 0.36 1.25
CA ALA A 106 -1.67 1.20 0.59
C ALA A 106 -1.96 2.49 1.38
N SER A 107 -1.86 2.46 2.70
CA SER A 107 -2.00 3.66 3.56
C SER A 107 -0.93 4.72 3.29
N GLU A 108 0.27 4.31 2.88
CA GLU A 108 1.35 5.24 2.49
C GLU A 108 1.02 5.93 1.15
N LEU A 109 0.15 5.33 0.34
CA LEU A 109 -0.41 5.95 -0.87
C LEU A 109 -1.58 6.90 -0.58
N GLY A 110 -2.04 6.99 0.68
CA GLY A 110 -3.22 7.75 1.09
C GLY A 110 -4.53 6.96 1.09
N HIS A 111 -4.48 5.65 0.80
CA HIS A 111 -5.67 4.80 0.71
C HIS A 111 -5.62 3.70 1.79
N SER A 112 -6.24 3.97 2.93
CA SER A 112 -6.34 2.97 4.01
C SER A 112 -7.33 1.87 3.63
N TYR A 113 -7.07 0.65 4.11
CA TYR A 113 -7.98 -0.48 3.89
C TYR A 113 -9.39 -0.19 4.42
N GLY A 114 -9.52 0.42 5.60
CA GLY A 114 -10.82 0.79 6.17
C GLY A 114 -11.60 1.80 5.33
N ALA A 115 -10.93 2.76 4.67
CA ALA A 115 -11.60 3.71 3.79
C ALA A 115 -12.12 3.02 2.52
N LEU A 116 -11.33 2.13 1.93
CA LEU A 116 -11.73 1.34 0.75
C LEU A 116 -12.84 0.34 1.10
N LEU A 117 -12.75 -0.30 2.27
CA LEU A 117 -13.78 -1.20 2.80
C LEU A 117 -15.13 -0.49 2.93
N ARG A 118 -15.17 0.70 3.54
CA ARG A 118 -16.41 1.50 3.66
C ARG A 118 -16.94 1.94 2.30
N ARG A 119 -16.05 2.31 1.38
CA ARG A 119 -16.43 2.76 0.04
C ARG A 119 -17.03 1.64 -0.79
N TYR A 120 -16.43 0.46 -0.77
CA TYR A 120 -16.85 -0.68 -1.60
C TYR A 120 -17.86 -1.59 -0.90
N GLY A 121 -18.10 -1.39 0.40
CA GLY A 121 -19.09 -2.15 1.18
C GLY A 121 -18.78 -3.63 1.35
N ALA A 122 -17.57 -4.07 0.97
CA ALA A 122 -17.17 -5.47 0.99
C ALA A 122 -15.68 -5.61 1.37
N PRO A 123 -15.25 -6.70 2.02
CA PRO A 123 -13.85 -7.01 2.21
C PRO A 123 -13.12 -7.16 0.87
N PHE A 124 -11.80 -6.94 0.87
CA PHE A 124 -10.98 -7.21 -0.31
C PHE A 124 -11.04 -8.72 -0.65
N PRO A 125 -11.15 -9.10 -1.93
CA PRO A 125 -11.33 -10.49 -2.33
C PRO A 125 -10.10 -11.33 -2.00
N GLY A 126 -10.32 -12.47 -1.33
CA GLY A 126 -9.24 -13.35 -0.85
C GLY A 126 -8.87 -13.14 0.63
N HIS A 127 -9.55 -12.25 1.35
CA HIS A 127 -9.33 -12.02 2.78
C HIS A 127 -9.47 -13.27 3.63
N SER A 128 -8.37 -13.65 4.28
CA SER A 128 -8.31 -14.80 5.20
C SER A 128 -8.93 -14.49 6.57
N HIS A 129 -9.23 -13.21 6.86
CA HIS A 129 -9.88 -12.75 8.09
C HIS A 129 -11.31 -12.24 7.86
N HIS A 130 -12.12 -13.00 7.10
CA HIS A 130 -13.53 -12.67 6.82
C HIS A 130 -14.33 -12.35 8.11
N HIS A 131 -14.01 -13.03 9.22
CA HIS A 131 -14.74 -12.90 10.50
C HIS A 131 -14.46 -11.61 11.29
N LEU A 132 -13.32 -10.95 11.10
CA LEU A 132 -13.02 -9.69 11.80
C LEU A 132 -13.61 -8.47 11.07
N VAL A 133 -13.80 -8.58 9.76
CA VAL A 133 -14.39 -7.52 8.93
C VAL A 133 -15.89 -7.39 9.20
N THR A 134 -16.61 -8.49 9.42
CA THR A 134 -18.04 -8.49 9.78
C THR A 134 -18.33 -7.65 11.02
N ARG A 135 -17.54 -7.81 12.10
CA ARG A 135 -17.74 -7.03 13.34
C ARG A 135 -17.47 -5.54 13.18
N LEU A 136 -16.58 -5.17 12.26
CA LEU A 136 -16.19 -3.78 12.00
C LEU A 136 -17.19 -3.07 11.07
N LEU A 137 -17.95 -3.83 10.28
CA LEU A 137 -19.07 -3.33 9.48
C LEU A 137 -20.37 -3.22 10.31
N GLU A 138 -20.61 -4.13 11.26
CA GLU A 138 -21.81 -4.14 12.13
C GLU A 138 -21.85 -2.98 13.13
N THR A 139 -20.71 -2.37 13.49
CA THR A 139 -20.63 -1.27 14.46
C THR A 139 -21.06 0.10 13.91
N THR A 140 -21.55 0.16 12.67
CA THR A 140 -22.05 1.41 12.04
C THR A 140 -23.58 1.45 11.95
N THR A 141 -24.29 0.82 12.91
CA THR A 141 -25.69 1.18 13.18
C THR A 141 -25.67 2.25 14.27
N PRO A 142 -26.14 3.49 14.02
CA PRO A 142 -26.25 4.47 15.08
C PRO A 142 -27.19 3.92 16.16
N PRO A 143 -26.84 4.06 17.46
CA PRO A 143 -27.73 3.62 18.53
C PRO A 143 -29.09 4.32 18.38
N PRO A 144 -30.22 3.64 18.67
CA PRO A 144 -31.52 4.28 18.70
C PRO A 144 -31.44 5.47 19.66
N GLN A 145 -31.86 6.64 19.18
CA GLN A 145 -31.84 7.90 19.93
C GLN A 145 -32.46 7.67 21.32
N ALA A 146 -31.61 7.73 22.35
CA ALA A 146 -32.08 7.77 23.72
C ALA A 146 -32.94 9.03 23.86
N ARG A 147 -34.17 8.81 24.31
CA ARG A 147 -35.13 9.85 24.61
C ARG A 147 -34.53 10.82 25.62
N ASP A 148 -34.77 12.09 25.36
CA ASP A 148 -34.72 13.19 26.30
C ASP A 148 -35.59 12.83 27.51
N ASP A 149 -34.94 12.55 28.64
CA ASP A 149 -35.54 12.54 29.96
C ASP A 149 -34.44 13.05 30.90
N GLY A 150 -34.57 14.32 31.29
CA GLY A 150 -33.65 14.97 32.21
C GLY A 150 -33.68 14.32 33.59
N ASP A 151 -32.54 14.35 34.27
CA ASP A 151 -32.51 14.58 35.72
C ASP A 151 -31.13 15.10 36.11
N ASP A 152 -31.16 16.11 36.97
CA ASP A 152 -30.02 16.67 37.70
C ASP A 152 -29.42 15.57 38.58
N ASP A 153 -28.10 15.41 38.57
CA ASP A 153 -27.40 14.79 39.71
C ASP A 153 -25.96 15.34 39.85
N ASP A 154 -25.88 16.29 40.76
CA ASP A 154 -24.79 16.61 41.71
C ASP A 154 -23.33 16.34 41.33
N PHE A 155 -22.61 17.43 41.01
CA PHE A 155 -21.16 17.49 41.11
C PHE A 155 -20.71 17.57 42.58
N GLN A 156 -20.18 16.49 43.15
CA GLN A 156 -19.43 16.55 44.41
C GLN A 156 -18.02 17.09 44.17
N VAL A 157 -17.75 18.28 44.71
CA VAL A 157 -16.43 18.91 44.84
C VAL A 157 -15.67 18.19 45.96
N ILE A 158 -14.49 17.65 45.66
CA ILE A 158 -13.55 17.16 46.68
C ILE A 158 -12.57 18.30 46.96
N GLU A 159 -12.62 18.85 48.18
CA GLU A 159 -11.56 19.70 48.74
C GLU A 159 -10.45 18.81 49.31
N ASP A 160 -9.22 19.04 48.86
CA ASP A 160 -7.97 18.44 49.39
C ASP A 160 -7.50 19.30 50.59
N ASP A 161 -7.20 18.67 51.74
CA ASP A 161 -6.54 19.27 52.92
C ASP A 161 -5.14 18.67 53.09
#